data_AF-A0A925A7U5-F1
#
_entry.id   AF-A0A925A7U5-F1
#
_cell.length_a   1.000
_cell.length_b   1.000
_cell.length_c   1.000
_cell.angle_alpha   90.00
_cell.angle_beta   90.00
_cell.angle_gamma   90.00
#
_symmetry.space_group_name_H-M   'P 1'
#
loop_
_entity.id
_entity.type
_entity.pdbx_description
1 polymer ?
#
loop_
_entity_poly.entity_id
_entity_poly.type
_entity_poly.pdbx_seq_one_letter_code
_entity_poly.pdbx_strand_id
1 'polypeptide(L)'
;MKSRIVSSLGLVACVLLMTGCAVTSATPRATPTATAASPAIPTELYVAPDAANATSLDRDAHAITTIGIDGVVVSPTGDSVSKLPENATRLVAAAHARGLTAELLVSNSGAGTNDFSPKIAAAL
;
A
#
# COMPACT_ATOMS: atom_id res chain seq x y z
N MET A 1 -68.17 -30.72 -26.28
CA MET A 1 -68.72 -29.45 -26.80
C MET A 1 -67.65 -28.77 -27.66
N LYS A 2 -67.98 -28.52 -28.95
CA LYS A 2 -67.48 -27.50 -29.92
C LYS A 2 -66.12 -26.84 -29.60
N SER A 3 -65.09 -26.88 -30.44
CA SER A 3 -64.90 -26.26 -31.78
C SER A 3 -63.37 -26.00 -31.86
N ARG A 4 -62.60 -25.94 -32.95
CA ARG A 4 -62.79 -25.76 -34.38
C ARG A 4 -61.48 -26.19 -35.08
N ILE A 5 -61.63 -26.85 -36.22
CA ILE A 5 -60.61 -26.98 -37.27
C ILE A 5 -60.57 -25.65 -38.03
N VAL A 6 -59.40 -25.05 -38.28
CA VAL A 6 -59.19 -24.15 -39.43
C VAL A 6 -57.73 -24.24 -39.92
N SER A 7 -57.62 -24.69 -41.18
CA SER A 7 -56.70 -24.36 -42.28
C SER A 7 -55.19 -24.23 -42.03
N SER A 8 -54.34 -25.09 -42.59
CA SER A 8 -54.01 -25.25 -44.02
C SER A 8 -53.13 -24.13 -44.60
N LEU A 9 -51.98 -24.57 -45.10
CA LEU A 9 -51.33 -24.20 -46.37
C LEU A 9 -50.26 -23.09 -46.37
N GLY A 10 -49.06 -23.53 -46.77
CA GLY A 10 -47.95 -22.71 -47.27
C GLY A 10 -46.87 -22.50 -46.23
N LEU A 11 -45.57 -22.66 -46.49
CA LEU A 11 -44.86 -22.94 -47.71
C LEU A 11 -43.42 -23.22 -47.25
N VAL A 12 -42.92 -24.43 -47.57
CA VAL A 12 -41.57 -24.71 -48.09
C VAL A 12 -40.37 -23.91 -47.57
N ALA A 13 -39.34 -24.69 -47.20
CA ALA A 13 -37.90 -24.46 -47.40
C ALA A 13 -37.01 -24.09 -46.19
N CYS A 14 -36.13 -25.07 -45.92
CA CYS A 14 -34.68 -24.92 -45.82
C CYS A 14 -34.09 -24.29 -44.56
N VAL A 15 -33.75 -25.20 -43.63
CA VAL A 15 -32.44 -25.32 -42.97
C VAL A 15 -31.43 -24.24 -43.38
N LEU A 16 -31.18 -23.29 -42.47
CA LEU A 16 -30.04 -22.37 -42.34
C LEU A 16 -30.47 -21.45 -41.17
N LEU A 17 -29.87 -21.43 -39.99
CA LEU A 17 -28.49 -21.09 -39.71
C LEU A 17 -28.07 -21.66 -38.34
N MET A 18 -26.96 -22.40 -38.34
CA MET A 18 -26.09 -22.59 -37.19
C MET A 18 -25.44 -21.24 -36.86
N THR A 19 -26.06 -20.43 -36.00
CA THR A 19 -25.42 -19.24 -35.45
C THR A 19 -24.52 -19.68 -34.30
N GLY A 20 -23.27 -20.00 -34.64
CA GLY A 20 -22.25 -20.38 -33.67
C GLY A 20 -22.01 -19.28 -32.65
N CYS A 21 -22.04 -19.64 -31.37
CA CYS A 21 -21.44 -18.87 -30.29
C CYS A 21 -19.93 -18.79 -30.57
N ALA A 22 -19.47 -17.70 -31.17
CA ALA A 22 -18.05 -17.36 -31.13
C ALA A 22 -17.70 -17.02 -29.68
N VAL A 23 -17.26 -18.01 -28.91
CA VAL A 23 -16.54 -17.80 -27.66
C VAL A 23 -15.22 -17.15 -28.05
N THR A 24 -15.19 -15.82 -28.07
CA THR A 24 -13.93 -15.07 -28.08
C THR A 24 -13.24 -15.38 -26.77
N SER A 25 -12.33 -16.35 -26.78
CA SER A 25 -11.39 -16.59 -25.69
C SER A 25 -10.50 -15.36 -25.57
N ALA A 26 -10.91 -14.39 -24.75
CA ALA A 26 -10.05 -13.31 -24.31
C ALA A 26 -8.90 -13.96 -23.53
N THR A 27 -7.74 -14.10 -24.18
CA THR A 27 -6.51 -14.48 -23.50
C THR A 27 -6.20 -13.40 -22.47
N PRO A 28 -6.10 -13.71 -21.17
CA PRO A 28 -5.70 -12.72 -20.19
C PRO A 28 -4.30 -12.25 -20.55
N ARG A 29 -4.20 -10.98 -20.99
CA ARG A 29 -2.93 -10.32 -21.21
C ARG A 29 -2.28 -10.17 -19.84
N ALA A 30 -1.31 -11.02 -19.54
CA ALA A 30 -0.43 -10.85 -18.38
C ALA A 30 0.20 -9.47 -18.48
N THR A 31 -0.27 -8.54 -17.64
CA THR A 31 0.37 -7.25 -17.46
C THR A 31 1.66 -7.55 -16.72
N PRO A 32 2.85 -7.20 -17.27
CA PRO A 32 4.07 -7.31 -16.50
C PRO A 32 3.91 -6.41 -15.28
N THR A 33 3.76 -7.02 -14.10
CA THR A 33 3.93 -6.33 -12.84
C THR A 33 5.40 -5.95 -12.80
N ALA A 34 5.72 -4.68 -13.05
CA ALA A 34 7.05 -4.17 -12.84
C ALA A 34 7.35 -4.30 -11.35
N THR A 35 8.13 -5.33 -10.98
CA THR A 35 8.76 -5.38 -9.66
C THR A 35 9.70 -4.17 -9.62
N ALA A 36 9.33 -3.15 -8.86
CA ALA A 36 10.23 -2.03 -8.60
C ALA A 36 11.52 -2.63 -8.05
N ALA A 37 12.61 -2.47 -8.78
CA ALA A 37 13.91 -2.95 -8.33
C ALA A 37 14.25 -2.17 -7.05
N SER A 38 14.60 -2.88 -5.98
CA SER A 38 15.08 -2.23 -4.76
C SER A 38 16.31 -1.38 -5.07
N PRO A 39 16.50 -0.25 -4.36
CA PRO A 39 17.67 0.60 -4.52
C PRO A 39 18.98 -0.19 -4.44
N ALA A 40 19.98 0.18 -5.24
CA ALA A 40 21.30 -0.47 -5.22
C ALA A 40 22.05 -0.25 -3.89
N ILE A 41 21.70 0.81 -3.16
CA ILE A 41 22.21 1.14 -1.82
C ILE A 41 21.01 1.20 -0.89
N PRO A 42 21.02 0.49 0.26
CA PRO A 42 19.98 0.65 1.28
C PRO A 42 19.87 2.11 1.71
N THR A 43 18.65 2.65 1.66
CA THR A 43 18.35 4.05 1.97
C THR A 43 17.28 4.09 3.05
N GLU A 44 17.53 4.89 4.08
CA GLU A 44 16.59 5.14 5.16
C GLU A 44 16.00 6.55 5.06
N LEU A 45 14.67 6.65 5.20
CA LEU A 45 13.95 7.91 5.31
C LEU A 45 13.44 8.10 6.74
N TYR A 46 13.85 9.17 7.41
CA TYR A 46 13.28 9.56 8.71
C TYR A 46 12.04 10.44 8.53
N VAL A 47 10.95 10.09 9.22
CA VAL A 47 9.70 10.84 9.22
C VAL A 47 9.12 11.00 10.62
N ALA A 48 8.47 12.14 10.87
CA ALA A 48 7.59 12.28 12.02
C ALA A 48 6.33 11.39 11.85
N PRO A 49 5.70 10.92 12.93
CA PRO A 49 4.49 10.11 12.88
C PRO A 49 3.23 10.92 12.56
N ASP A 50 3.21 11.49 11.36
CA ASP A 50 2.10 12.25 10.78
C ASP A 50 1.41 11.45 9.66
N ALA A 51 0.08 11.57 9.56
CA ALA A 51 -0.71 10.91 8.53
C ALA A 51 -0.33 11.38 7.10
N ALA A 52 0.07 12.65 6.94
CA ALA A 52 0.49 13.20 5.64
C ALA A 52 1.74 12.50 5.08
N ASN A 53 2.58 11.90 5.95
CA ASN A 53 3.80 11.22 5.52
C ASN A 53 3.53 9.89 4.81
N ALA A 54 2.34 9.31 4.95
CA ALA A 54 1.94 8.12 4.19
C ALA A 54 1.86 8.40 2.67
N THR A 55 1.41 9.59 2.27
CA THR A 55 1.36 9.99 0.86
C THR A 55 2.76 10.19 0.27
N SER A 56 3.70 10.72 1.06
CA SER A 56 5.11 10.82 0.64
C SER A 56 5.74 9.45 0.43
N LEU A 57 5.41 8.48 1.29
CA LEU A 57 5.91 7.10 1.17
C LEU A 57 5.47 6.45 -0.14
N ASP A 58 4.23 6.68 -0.59
CA ASP A 58 3.75 6.16 -1.87
C ASP A 58 4.54 6.66 -3.07
N ARG A 59 4.83 7.96 -3.08
CA ARG A 59 5.59 8.58 -4.16
C ARG A 59 7.04 8.06 -4.19
N ASP A 60 7.65 7.92 -3.01
CA ASP A 60 9.10 7.76 -2.89
C ASP A 60 9.56 6.32 -2.57
N ALA A 61 8.63 5.37 -2.38
CA ALA A 61 8.95 3.99 -2.00
C ALA A 61 9.99 3.30 -2.90
N HIS A 62 10.06 3.70 -4.18
CA HIS A 62 11.04 3.18 -5.14
C HIS A 62 12.51 3.52 -4.79
N ALA A 63 12.74 4.54 -3.95
CA ALA A 63 14.07 5.02 -3.58
C ALA A 63 14.46 4.66 -2.14
N ILE A 64 13.58 3.98 -1.40
CA ILE A 64 13.70 3.74 0.05
C ILE A 64 13.76 2.24 0.30
N THR A 65 14.55 1.81 1.30
CA THR A 65 14.52 0.44 1.81
C THR A 65 13.99 0.38 3.24
N THR A 66 14.21 1.43 4.03
CA THR A 66 13.82 1.52 5.44
C THR A 66 13.13 2.84 5.73
N ILE A 67 12.07 2.82 6.53
CA ILE A 67 11.52 4.03 7.15
C ILE A 67 11.93 4.09 8.62
N GLY A 68 12.53 5.19 9.04
CA GLY A 68 12.77 5.52 10.43
C GLY A 68 11.65 6.44 10.93
N ILE A 69 10.99 6.06 12.02
CA ILE A 69 9.90 6.87 12.61
C ILE A 69 10.47 7.66 13.78
N ASP A 70 10.56 8.98 13.63
CA ASP A 70 10.96 9.92 14.70
C ASP A 70 9.77 10.20 15.62
N GLY A 71 9.54 9.30 16.57
CA GLY A 71 8.32 9.32 17.40
C GLY A 71 8.53 9.17 18.89
N VAL A 72 9.71 8.76 19.35
CA VAL A 72 9.97 8.52 20.77
C VAL A 72 11.15 9.35 21.24
N VAL A 73 10.98 10.04 22.36
CA VAL A 73 12.00 10.92 22.95
C VAL A 73 12.38 10.41 24.33
N VAL A 74 13.68 10.43 24.63
CA VAL A 74 14.23 10.11 25.95
C VAL A 74 13.88 11.23 26.95
N SER A 75 13.55 10.86 28.19
CA SER A 75 13.29 11.84 29.25
C SER A 75 14.51 12.75 29.51
N PRO A 76 14.32 13.96 30.06
CA PRO A 76 15.44 14.85 30.38
C PRO A 76 16.48 14.27 31.35
N THR A 77 16.13 13.20 32.08
CA THR A 77 16.96 12.48 33.04
C THR A 77 17.57 11.20 32.48
N GLY A 78 17.25 10.79 31.25
CA GLY A 78 17.78 9.58 30.62
C GLY A 78 17.13 8.27 31.10
N ASP A 79 16.21 8.33 32.06
CA ASP A 79 15.67 7.16 32.79
C ASP A 79 14.42 6.53 32.16
N SER A 80 13.86 7.16 31.13
CA SER A 80 12.60 6.74 30.52
C SER A 80 12.46 7.25 29.09
N VAL A 81 11.49 6.71 28.36
CA VAL A 81 11.15 7.12 26.99
C VAL A 81 9.67 7.45 26.89
N SER A 82 9.32 8.37 25.99
CA SER A 82 7.93 8.73 25.73
C SER A 82 7.13 7.56 25.15
N LYS A 83 5.80 7.62 25.27
CA LYS A 83 4.90 6.67 24.60
C LYS A 83 5.05 6.78 23.08
N LEU A 84 4.95 5.64 22.39
CA LEU A 84 4.84 5.59 20.94
C LEU A 84 3.59 6.37 20.45
N PRO A 85 3.71 7.30 19.51
CA PRO A 85 2.58 8.02 18.93
C PRO A 85 1.65 7.06 18.19
N GLU A 86 0.33 7.24 18.32
CA GLU A 86 -0.66 6.30 17.78
C GLU A 86 -0.55 6.14 16.26
N ASN A 87 -0.25 7.23 15.55
CA ASN A 87 -0.08 7.25 14.10
C ASN A 87 1.17 6.50 13.61
N ALA A 88 2.17 6.24 14.47
CA ALA A 88 3.37 5.51 14.08
C ALA A 88 3.03 4.09 13.57
N THR A 89 2.07 3.43 14.21
CA THR A 89 1.62 2.08 13.81
C THR A 89 1.08 2.03 12.39
N ARG A 90 0.42 3.10 11.93
CA ARG A 90 -0.10 3.19 10.55
C ARG A 90 1.03 3.35 9.53
N LEU A 91 2.08 4.11 9.86
CA LEU A 91 3.27 4.23 9.01
C LEU A 91 4.03 2.90 8.92
N VAL A 92 4.19 2.19 10.04
CA VAL A 92 4.76 0.83 10.03
C VAL A 92 3.98 -0.09 9.12
N ALA A 93 2.64 -0.12 9.26
CA ALA A 93 1.79 -0.95 8.41
C ALA A 93 1.91 -0.57 6.92
N ALA A 94 1.97 0.73 6.61
CA ALA A 94 2.16 1.20 5.25
C ALA A 94 3.54 0.79 4.68
N ALA A 95 4.61 0.91 5.46
CA ALA A 95 5.95 0.48 5.05
C ALA A 95 6.01 -1.02 4.74
N HIS A 96 5.48 -1.85 5.65
CA HIS A 96 5.43 -3.30 5.44
C HIS A 96 4.59 -3.70 4.22
N ALA A 97 3.47 -3.00 3.97
CA ALA A 97 2.65 -3.24 2.76
C ALA A 97 3.41 -2.96 1.45
N ARG A 98 4.52 -2.21 1.50
CA ARG A 98 5.39 -1.88 0.37
C ARG A 98 6.69 -2.70 0.37
N GLY A 99 6.83 -3.66 1.29
CA GLY A 99 8.04 -4.49 1.42
C GLY A 99 9.24 -3.73 2.01
N LEU A 100 9.01 -2.59 2.66
CA LEU A 100 10.04 -1.82 3.33
C LEU A 100 10.21 -2.28 4.78
N THR A 101 11.42 -2.12 5.32
CA THR A 101 11.68 -2.24 6.76
C THR A 101 11.17 -0.99 7.49
N ALA A 102 10.71 -1.14 8.73
CA ALA A 102 10.35 -0.02 9.59
C ALA A 102 11.12 -0.07 10.91
N GLU A 103 11.71 1.05 11.29
CA GLU A 103 12.47 1.24 12.53
C GLU A 103 11.91 2.43 13.32
N LEU A 104 12.10 2.41 14.63
CA LEU A 104 11.71 3.48 15.53
C LEU A 104 12.95 4.24 15.99
N LEU A 105 13.00 5.54 15.72
CA LEU A 105 14.03 6.41 16.27
C LEU A 105 13.64 6.80 17.70
N VAL A 106 14.54 6.48 18.63
CA VAL A 106 14.51 6.95 20.02
C VAL A 106 15.50 8.11 20.13
N SER A 107 14.96 9.33 20.18
CA SER A 107 15.73 10.57 20.06
C SER A 107 16.07 11.16 21.43
N ASN A 108 17.29 11.67 21.59
CA ASN A 108 17.70 12.49 22.73
C ASN A 108 17.42 13.99 22.49
N SER A 109 16.39 14.32 21.71
CA SER A 109 16.03 15.72 21.40
C SER A 109 15.66 16.49 22.67
N GLY A 110 16.18 17.71 22.78
CA GLY A 110 15.88 18.60 23.90
C GLY A 110 14.53 19.27 23.73
N ALA A 111 13.77 19.40 24.82
CA ALA A 111 12.53 20.17 24.82
C ALA A 111 12.82 21.63 24.41
N GLY A 112 12.21 22.08 23.31
CA GLY A 112 12.30 23.46 22.83
C GLY A 112 13.58 23.83 22.05
N THR A 113 14.50 22.89 21.82
CA THR A 113 15.77 23.18 21.12
C THR A 113 15.79 22.75 19.65
N ASN A 114 14.80 21.98 19.17
CA ASN A 114 14.80 21.35 17.83
C ASN A 114 16.15 20.67 17.48
N ASP A 115 16.89 20.25 18.50
CA ASP A 115 18.26 19.76 18.40
C ASP A 115 18.51 18.71 19.49
N PHE A 116 19.52 17.87 19.26
CA PHE A 116 19.96 16.84 20.19
C PHE A 116 20.51 17.48 21.47
N SER A 117 20.19 16.87 22.61
CA SER A 117 20.64 17.35 23.91
C SER A 117 21.91 16.60 24.36
N PRO A 118 23.06 17.27 24.48
CA PRO A 118 24.26 16.67 25.08
C PRO A 118 24.03 16.23 26.53
N LYS A 119 23.15 16.94 27.25
CA LYS A 119 22.79 16.58 28.63
C LYS A 119 22.03 15.25 28.68
N ILE A 120 21.06 15.04 27.81
CA ILE A 120 20.33 13.76 27.75
C ILE A 120 21.29 12.66 27.29
N ALA A 121 22.15 12.93 26.29
CA ALA A 121 23.15 11.97 25.84
C ALA A 121 24.10 11.52 26.96
N ALA A 122 24.50 12.43 27.85
CA ALA A 122 25.35 12.13 28.99
C ALA A 122 24.63 11.40 30.15
N ALA A 123 23.30 11.29 30.09
CA ALA A 123 22.47 10.63 31.10
C ALA A 123 22.00 9.22 30.68
N LEU A 124 22.34 8.79 29.46
CA LEU A 124 22.18 7.42 28.95
C LEU A 124 23.34 6.53 29.38
#